data_AF-A0A0A5I5Q6-F1
#
_entry.id   AF-A0A0A5I5Q6-F1
#
_cell.length_a   1.000
_cell.length_b   1.000
_cell.length_c   1.000
_cell.angle_alpha   90.00
_cell.angle_beta   90.00
_cell.angle_gamma   90.00
#
_symmetry.space_group_name_H-M   'P 1'
#
loop_
_entity.id
_entity.type
_entity.pdbx_description
1 polymer ?
#
loop_
_entity_poly.entity_id
_entity_poly.type
_entity_poly.pdbx_seq_one_letter_code
_entity_poly.pdbx_strand_id
1 'polypeptide(L)'
;MLFIKKVFVSLVSSLLIIMSMGATANADSNKKHVNPITTTETQEIDKQLKDDRNTLRDVLVKYLGKDYIDHISYTTEYNETNENSKLVVHYKNENTKITQVKKELQKRLATKIKFNKVDYTHEDLSKFTSQMNKKIEDNGEIDKLAGFDPDAHKEKIYIQYVNSFNESTKKELKNIFEKVEFVKTESKPQSTIARDKDYNKLGGGLAIDIGGGFCTTTGVASKGGSWFVLTAGHCLEGDNSTISQYNEPLGTDHSTLVGRGVDAGVVKVRQNMSNIKRYAYDGLYLHAENDRDYDAKFKSEDPAGLGDEVTMSGVTSGVQTGVVTDMYTEVNYEELPVLQKVRVATYSSDNGDSGAPVFTTAYGGNKISGIHSGSNSYKGEAYFTPIEDVEEEYSTSEATFDFYQGDEAILID
;
A
#
# COMPACT_ATOMS: atom_id res chain seq x y z
N MET A 1 -35.09 27.97 -23.99
CA MET A 1 -33.75 27.78 -24.59
C MET A 1 -32.73 28.25 -23.57
N LEU A 2 -32.37 27.40 -22.60
CA LEU A 2 -31.36 27.71 -21.58
C LEU A 2 -30.27 26.63 -21.66
N PHE A 3 -29.05 27.08 -21.94
CA PHE A 3 -27.83 26.30 -21.96
C PHE A 3 -27.54 25.72 -20.58
N ILE A 4 -27.67 24.40 -20.41
CA ILE A 4 -27.16 23.69 -19.23
C ILE A 4 -25.69 23.36 -19.51
N LYS A 5 -24.78 24.06 -18.82
CA LYS A 5 -23.35 23.70 -18.77
C LYS A 5 -23.22 22.33 -18.11
N LYS A 6 -22.65 21.36 -18.84
CA LYS A 6 -22.19 20.07 -18.32
C LYS A 6 -21.04 20.31 -17.33
N VAL A 7 -21.20 19.88 -16.10
CA VAL A 7 -20.11 19.75 -15.13
C VAL A 7 -19.71 18.28 -15.12
N PHE A 8 -18.50 17.97 -15.58
CA PHE A 8 -17.89 16.66 -15.41
C PHE A 8 -17.23 16.64 -14.03
N VAL A 9 -17.65 15.74 -13.14
CA VAL A 9 -17.02 15.53 -11.84
C VAL A 9 -16.14 14.29 -11.94
N SER A 10 -14.83 14.49 -11.91
CA SER A 10 -13.87 13.42 -11.65
C SER A 10 -13.70 13.34 -10.14
N LEU A 11 -14.44 12.41 -9.50
CA LEU A 11 -14.32 12.12 -8.08
C LEU A 11 -13.15 11.15 -7.89
N VAL A 12 -12.02 11.66 -7.41
CA VAL A 12 -11.02 10.87 -6.67
C VAL A 12 -11.38 11.05 -5.20
N SER A 13 -11.90 10.00 -4.58
CA SER A 13 -12.41 10.05 -3.21
C SER A 13 -11.26 9.82 -2.23
N SER A 14 -10.66 10.91 -1.76
CA SER A 14 -10.10 11.00 -0.41
C SER A 14 -11.22 11.50 0.50
N LEU A 15 -12.02 10.59 1.05
CA LEU A 15 -13.12 10.93 1.94
C LEU A 15 -12.75 10.54 3.38
N LEU A 16 -12.28 11.53 4.15
CA LEU A 16 -12.31 11.50 5.61
C LEU A 16 -13.78 11.55 6.04
N ILE A 17 -14.30 10.49 6.67
CA ILE A 17 -15.57 10.54 7.41
C ILE A 17 -15.27 10.59 8.90
N ILE A 18 -15.50 11.75 9.50
CA ILE A 18 -15.64 11.93 10.94
C ILE A 18 -17.07 11.49 11.30
N MET A 19 -17.22 10.38 12.03
CA MET A 19 -18.46 10.08 12.75
C MET A 19 -18.28 10.45 14.22
N SER A 20 -18.77 11.63 14.60
CA SER A 20 -19.21 11.90 15.97
C SER A 20 -20.73 11.69 16.03
N MET A 21 -21.17 10.73 16.83
CA MET A 21 -22.58 10.62 17.22
C MET A 21 -22.82 11.52 18.43
N GLY A 22 -23.75 12.47 18.30
CA GLY A 22 -24.21 13.27 19.43
C GLY A 22 -25.13 14.45 19.07
N ALA A 23 -26.43 14.17 19.10
CA ALA A 23 -27.55 15.11 19.29
C ALA A 23 -28.12 15.91 18.09
N THR A 24 -29.45 15.99 18.13
CA THR A 24 -30.43 16.42 17.14
C THR A 24 -30.49 17.94 16.92
N ALA A 25 -30.64 18.37 15.66
CA ALA A 25 -31.44 19.55 15.30
C ALA A 25 -31.81 19.55 13.80
N ASN A 26 -33.11 19.76 13.52
CA ASN A 26 -33.68 19.98 12.19
C ASN A 26 -33.15 21.27 11.56
N ALA A 27 -32.72 21.22 10.31
CA ALA A 27 -32.80 22.35 9.37
C ALA A 27 -32.84 21.85 7.93
N ASP A 28 -34.00 22.05 7.31
CA ASP A 28 -34.27 21.86 5.89
C ASP A 28 -33.42 22.83 5.05
N SER A 29 -32.59 22.31 4.14
CA SER A 29 -32.09 23.09 3.01
C SER A 29 -31.77 22.21 1.80
N ASN A 30 -32.48 22.48 0.70
CA ASN A 30 -32.33 21.89 -0.62
C ASN A 30 -30.89 22.00 -1.17
N LYS A 31 -30.02 21.05 -0.83
CA LYS A 31 -28.87 20.68 -1.64
C LYS A 31 -29.09 19.24 -2.10
N LYS A 32 -29.05 19.02 -3.43
CA LYS A 32 -28.95 17.69 -4.01
C LYS A 32 -27.68 17.03 -3.46
N HIS A 33 -27.83 16.26 -2.39
CA HIS A 33 -26.80 15.37 -1.90
C HIS A 33 -26.60 14.29 -2.96
N VAL A 34 -25.46 14.31 -3.64
CA VAL A 34 -24.91 13.11 -4.26
C VAL A 34 -24.51 12.22 -3.10
N ASN A 35 -25.16 11.06 -2.98
CA ASN A 35 -24.87 10.11 -1.92
C ASN A 35 -23.40 9.66 -2.04
N PRO A 36 -22.62 9.63 -0.94
CA PRO A 36 -21.31 8.99 -0.96
C PRO A 36 -21.49 7.49 -1.28
N ILE A 37 -20.72 7.02 -2.25
CA ILE A 37 -20.75 5.63 -2.74
C ILE A 37 -20.45 4.69 -1.57
N THR A 38 -21.32 3.71 -1.34
CA THR A 38 -21.21 2.75 -0.23
C THR A 38 -20.25 1.61 -0.59
N THR A 39 -19.59 1.03 0.42
CA THR A 39 -18.53 0.00 0.32
C THR A 39 -18.91 -1.26 -0.45
N THR A 40 -20.19 -1.57 -0.58
CA THR A 40 -20.70 -2.78 -1.27
C THR A 40 -20.81 -2.58 -2.78
N GLU A 41 -21.31 -1.43 -3.24
CA GLU A 41 -21.34 -1.07 -4.67
C GLU A 41 -19.93 -0.97 -5.25
N THR A 42 -18.98 -0.65 -4.37
CA THR A 42 -17.56 -0.55 -4.69
C THR A 42 -16.93 -1.90 -4.96
N GLN A 43 -17.18 -2.89 -4.11
CA GLN A 43 -16.69 -4.26 -4.30
C GLN A 43 -17.24 -4.91 -5.57
N GLU A 44 -18.48 -4.60 -5.96
CA GLU A 44 -19.09 -5.13 -7.19
C GLU A 44 -18.46 -4.55 -8.46
N ILE A 45 -18.13 -3.25 -8.47
CA ILE A 45 -17.44 -2.60 -9.59
C ILE A 45 -16.04 -3.17 -9.78
N ASP A 46 -15.32 -3.42 -8.68
CA ASP A 46 -13.97 -3.96 -8.75
C ASP A 46 -13.93 -5.39 -9.29
N LYS A 47 -14.94 -6.18 -8.90
CA LYS A 47 -15.16 -7.52 -9.47
C LYS A 47 -15.50 -7.43 -10.96
N GLN A 48 -16.30 -6.44 -11.37
CA GLN A 48 -16.68 -6.22 -12.78
C GLN A 48 -15.51 -5.78 -13.66
N LEU A 49 -14.59 -4.96 -13.13
CA LEU A 49 -13.43 -4.44 -13.86
C LEU A 49 -12.17 -5.32 -13.74
N LYS A 50 -12.18 -6.37 -12.90
CA LYS A 50 -11.03 -7.27 -12.72
C LYS A 50 -10.54 -7.85 -14.05
N ASP A 51 -11.45 -8.41 -14.86
CA ASP A 51 -11.11 -9.01 -16.15
C ASP A 51 -10.69 -7.96 -17.18
N ASP A 52 -11.28 -6.77 -17.14
CA ASP A 52 -10.91 -5.66 -18.00
C ASP A 52 -9.49 -5.14 -17.67
N ARG A 53 -9.12 -5.08 -16.38
CA ARG A 53 -7.77 -4.75 -15.91
C ARG A 53 -6.74 -5.80 -16.30
N ASN A 54 -7.08 -7.08 -16.15
CA ASN A 54 -6.23 -8.19 -16.62
C ASN A 54 -5.99 -8.09 -18.13
N THR A 55 -7.05 -7.83 -18.90
CA THR A 55 -6.96 -7.63 -20.34
C THR A 55 -6.11 -6.42 -20.70
N LEU A 56 -6.25 -5.31 -19.97
CA LEU A 56 -5.43 -4.12 -20.13
C LEU A 56 -3.94 -4.47 -19.96
N ARG A 57 -3.63 -5.15 -18.85
CA ARG A 57 -2.30 -5.57 -18.45
C ARG A 57 -1.64 -6.49 -19.47
N ASP A 58 -2.35 -7.52 -19.92
CA ASP A 58 -1.86 -8.47 -20.93
C ASP A 58 -1.45 -7.76 -22.22
N VAL A 59 -2.24 -6.77 -22.64
CA VAL A 59 -1.95 -6.00 -23.85
C VAL A 59 -0.76 -5.07 -23.64
N LEU A 60 -0.65 -4.41 -22.48
CA LEU A 60 0.49 -3.56 -22.15
C LEU A 60 1.80 -4.37 -22.15
N VAL A 61 1.84 -5.48 -21.42
CA VAL A 61 3.00 -6.38 -21.37
C VAL A 61 3.37 -6.90 -22.75
N LYS A 62 2.38 -7.31 -23.56
CA LYS A 62 2.61 -7.83 -24.91
C LYS A 62 3.32 -6.84 -25.84
N TYR A 63 2.95 -5.55 -25.81
CA TYR A 63 3.45 -4.57 -26.78
C TYR A 63 4.57 -3.69 -26.23
N LEU A 64 4.62 -3.46 -24.92
CA LEU A 64 5.58 -2.56 -24.29
C LEU A 64 6.66 -3.30 -23.50
N GLY A 65 6.46 -4.56 -23.12
CA GLY A 65 7.37 -5.32 -22.26
C GLY A 65 7.08 -5.08 -20.77
N LYS A 66 7.96 -5.60 -19.89
CA LYS A 66 7.82 -5.42 -18.43
C LYS A 66 8.00 -3.95 -18.00
N ASP A 67 8.76 -3.17 -18.76
CA ASP A 67 9.04 -1.75 -18.48
C ASP A 67 7.93 -0.80 -18.98
N TYR A 68 6.72 -1.32 -19.24
CA TYR A 68 5.63 -0.49 -19.80
C TYR A 68 5.26 0.68 -18.89
N ILE A 69 5.55 0.58 -17.59
CA ILE A 69 5.27 1.59 -16.58
C ILE A 69 6.04 2.89 -16.80
N ASP A 70 7.22 2.84 -17.40
CA ASP A 70 8.00 4.03 -17.82
C ASP A 70 7.31 4.81 -18.94
N HIS A 71 6.26 4.25 -19.52
CA HIS A 71 5.59 4.79 -20.71
C HIS A 71 4.10 5.04 -20.49
N ILE A 72 3.47 4.30 -19.58
CA ILE A 72 2.02 4.29 -19.36
C ILE A 72 1.70 4.11 -17.86
N SER A 73 0.66 4.81 -17.40
CA SER A 73 -0.08 4.48 -16.16
C SER A 73 -1.57 4.34 -16.48
N TYR A 74 -2.38 3.79 -15.58
CA TYR A 74 -3.83 3.75 -15.78
C TYR A 74 -4.61 3.99 -14.50
N THR A 75 -5.80 4.58 -14.63
CA THR A 75 -6.74 4.85 -13.53
C THR A 75 -8.14 4.37 -13.91
N THR A 76 -9.12 4.54 -13.01
CA THR A 76 -10.53 4.26 -13.31
C THR A 76 -11.34 5.55 -13.19
N GLU A 77 -12.09 5.88 -14.25
CA GLU A 77 -13.07 6.97 -14.27
C GLU A 77 -14.45 6.40 -13.95
N TYR A 78 -15.02 6.80 -12.80
CA TYR A 78 -16.35 6.40 -12.36
C TYR A 78 -17.44 7.32 -12.94
N ASN A 79 -18.61 6.77 -13.27
CA ASN A 79 -19.78 7.52 -13.73
C ASN A 79 -20.91 7.44 -12.69
N GLU A 80 -21.80 8.44 -12.64
CA GLU A 80 -22.90 8.58 -11.67
C GLU A 80 -23.82 7.35 -11.55
N THR A 81 -23.90 6.51 -12.59
CA THR A 81 -24.70 5.27 -12.58
C THR A 81 -23.86 3.99 -12.49
N ASN A 82 -22.53 4.08 -12.38
CA ASN A 82 -21.56 2.98 -12.19
C ASN A 82 -21.48 1.91 -13.31
N GLU A 83 -22.53 1.72 -14.13
CA GLU A 83 -22.57 0.76 -15.25
C GLU A 83 -21.65 1.13 -16.44
N ASN A 84 -21.06 2.33 -16.44
CA ASN A 84 -20.25 2.87 -17.52
C ASN A 84 -18.86 3.36 -17.07
N SER A 85 -18.34 2.80 -15.97
CA SER A 85 -16.97 3.07 -15.51
C SER A 85 -15.94 2.67 -16.56
N LYS A 86 -14.86 3.45 -16.68
CA LYS A 86 -13.85 3.26 -17.73
C LYS A 86 -12.45 3.19 -17.17
N LEU A 87 -11.65 2.27 -17.68
CA LEU A 87 -10.20 2.31 -17.51
C LEU A 87 -9.63 3.46 -18.33
N VAL A 88 -8.86 4.34 -17.71
CA VAL A 88 -8.21 5.47 -18.37
C VAL A 88 -6.72 5.20 -18.43
N VAL A 89 -6.19 5.00 -19.64
CA VAL A 89 -4.77 4.78 -19.88
C VAL A 89 -4.09 6.12 -20.14
N HIS A 90 -3.20 6.51 -19.25
CA HIS A 90 -2.37 7.72 -19.33
C HIS A 90 -1.05 7.38 -19.99
N TYR A 91 -0.70 8.06 -21.08
CA TYR A 91 0.53 7.78 -21.82
C TYR A 91 1.24 9.07 -22.23
N LYS A 92 2.57 9.05 -22.21
CA LYS A 92 3.38 10.24 -22.47
C LYS A 92 3.60 10.51 -23.96
N ASN A 93 4.16 9.52 -24.64
CA ASN A 93 4.57 9.65 -26.03
C ASN A 93 3.68 8.80 -26.94
N GLU A 94 3.30 9.34 -28.10
CA GLU A 94 2.72 8.52 -29.16
C GLU A 94 3.85 7.85 -29.93
N ASN A 95 3.84 6.53 -29.98
CA ASN A 95 4.76 5.74 -30.79
C ASN A 95 4.04 4.51 -31.35
N THR A 96 4.72 3.77 -32.23
CA THR A 96 4.13 2.59 -32.89
C THR A 96 3.62 1.55 -31.89
N LYS A 97 4.31 1.33 -30.77
CA LYS A 97 3.87 0.39 -29.72
C LYS A 97 2.60 0.89 -29.03
N ILE A 98 2.55 2.17 -28.66
CA ILE A 98 1.39 2.80 -28.01
C ILE A 98 0.17 2.79 -28.95
N THR A 99 0.38 3.02 -30.24
CA THR A 99 -0.68 2.89 -31.26
C THR A 99 -1.21 1.45 -31.35
N GLN A 100 -0.34 0.44 -31.26
CA GLN A 100 -0.74 -0.98 -31.22
C GLN A 100 -1.51 -1.33 -29.94
N VAL A 101 -1.04 -0.86 -28.79
CA VAL A 101 -1.73 -0.98 -27.49
C VAL A 101 -3.15 -0.42 -27.60
N LYS A 102 -3.30 0.83 -28.05
CA LYS A 102 -4.61 1.47 -28.22
C LYS A 102 -5.53 0.66 -29.11
N LYS A 103 -5.04 0.22 -30.27
CA LYS A 103 -5.83 -0.55 -31.24
C LYS A 103 -6.32 -1.88 -30.65
N GLU A 104 -5.43 -2.61 -29.96
CA GLU A 104 -5.79 -3.90 -29.35
C GLU A 104 -6.76 -3.70 -28.18
N LEU A 105 -6.52 -2.72 -27.32
CA LEU A 105 -7.38 -2.42 -26.18
C LEU A 105 -8.76 -1.91 -26.59
N GLN A 106 -8.84 -1.03 -27.59
CA GLN A 106 -10.12 -0.59 -28.15
C GLN A 106 -10.91 -1.76 -28.74
N LYS A 107 -10.22 -2.76 -29.31
CA LYS A 107 -10.86 -3.96 -29.83
C LYS A 107 -11.40 -4.86 -28.70
N ARG A 108 -10.66 -5.01 -27.60
CA ARG A 108 -11.01 -5.94 -26.50
C ARG A 108 -11.95 -5.34 -25.46
N LEU A 109 -11.78 -4.06 -25.14
CA LEU A 109 -12.49 -3.37 -24.06
C LEU A 109 -13.51 -2.35 -24.58
N ALA A 110 -13.52 -2.07 -25.89
CA ALA A 110 -14.49 -1.21 -26.56
C ALA A 110 -14.72 0.12 -25.82
N THR A 111 -15.94 0.37 -25.34
CA THR A 111 -16.34 1.61 -24.66
C THR A 111 -15.86 1.72 -23.21
N LYS A 112 -15.32 0.65 -22.64
CA LYS A 112 -14.82 0.58 -21.26
C LYS A 112 -13.41 1.12 -21.09
N ILE A 113 -12.78 1.59 -22.16
CA ILE A 113 -11.42 2.15 -22.10
C ILE A 113 -11.35 3.54 -22.72
N LYS A 114 -10.54 4.40 -22.11
CA LYS A 114 -10.21 5.75 -22.54
C LYS A 114 -8.70 5.91 -22.55
N PHE A 115 -8.20 6.74 -23.45
CA PHE A 115 -6.78 7.05 -23.56
C PHE A 115 -6.60 8.53 -23.32
N ASN A 116 -5.73 8.86 -22.37
CA ASN A 116 -5.37 10.22 -22.03
C ASN A 116 -3.89 10.43 -22.32
N LYS A 117 -3.57 11.36 -23.22
CA LYS A 117 -2.18 11.75 -23.41
C LYS A 117 -1.81 12.72 -22.29
N VAL A 118 -0.71 12.46 -21.62
CA VAL A 118 -0.18 13.29 -20.53
C VAL A 118 1.25 13.69 -20.85
N ASP A 119 1.74 14.77 -20.29
CA ASP A 119 3.16 15.12 -20.32
C ASP A 119 3.92 14.43 -19.17
N TYR A 120 3.22 14.10 -18.08
CA TYR A 120 3.76 13.43 -16.90
C TYR A 120 2.94 12.19 -16.52
N THR A 121 3.59 11.03 -16.51
CA THR A 121 3.03 9.77 -16.00
C THR A 121 3.04 9.74 -14.47
N HIS A 122 2.34 8.80 -13.85
CA HIS A 122 2.42 8.60 -12.40
C HIS A 122 3.87 8.39 -11.91
N GLU A 123 4.68 7.63 -12.66
CA GLU A 123 6.10 7.41 -12.37
C GLU A 123 6.92 8.71 -12.45
N ASP A 124 6.67 9.56 -13.45
CA ASP A 124 7.29 10.89 -13.52
C ASP A 124 6.93 11.72 -12.27
N LEU A 125 5.66 11.69 -11.86
CA LEU A 125 5.19 12.43 -10.68
C LEU A 125 5.80 11.88 -9.38
N SER A 126 5.95 10.57 -9.24
CA SER A 126 6.58 9.93 -8.07
C SER A 126 8.07 10.29 -7.93
N LYS A 127 8.78 10.45 -9.05
CA LYS A 127 10.17 10.96 -9.03
C LYS A 127 10.23 12.39 -8.49
N PHE A 128 9.26 13.24 -8.86
CA PHE A 128 9.18 14.59 -8.32
C PHE A 128 8.81 14.61 -6.84
N THR A 129 7.87 13.78 -6.38
CA THR A 129 7.53 13.71 -4.94
C THR A 129 8.73 13.27 -4.11
N SER A 130 9.53 12.32 -4.60
CA SER A 130 10.77 11.89 -3.93
C SER A 130 11.79 13.02 -3.81
N GLN A 131 12.01 13.78 -4.88
CA GLN A 131 12.87 14.96 -4.86
C GLN A 131 12.35 16.05 -3.93
N MET A 132 11.03 16.27 -3.91
CA MET A 132 10.36 17.21 -3.01
C MET A 132 10.50 16.79 -1.55
N ASN A 133 10.32 15.51 -1.22
CA ASN A 133 10.44 15.00 0.13
C ASN A 133 11.83 15.29 0.69
N LYS A 134 12.88 14.93 -0.07
CA LYS A 134 14.26 15.24 0.27
C LYS A 134 14.49 16.75 0.45
N LYS A 135 13.92 17.57 -0.43
CA LYS A 135 14.07 19.02 -0.35
C LYS A 135 13.41 19.63 0.90
N ILE A 136 12.25 19.09 1.29
CA ILE A 136 11.55 19.48 2.52
C ILE A 136 12.38 19.09 3.75
N GLU A 137 12.98 17.89 3.73
CA GLU A 137 13.86 17.38 4.77
C GLU A 137 15.14 18.23 4.91
N ASP A 138 15.84 18.50 3.80
CA ASP A 138 17.03 19.35 3.76
C ASP A 138 16.76 20.76 4.31
N ASN A 139 15.53 21.26 4.14
CA ASN A 139 15.10 22.55 4.65
C ASN A 139 14.63 22.51 6.12
N GLY A 140 14.63 21.34 6.76
CA GLY A 140 14.19 21.14 8.15
C GLY A 140 12.68 21.34 8.33
N GLU A 141 11.89 21.13 7.29
CA GLU A 141 10.42 21.35 7.29
C GLU A 141 9.62 20.05 7.14
N ILE A 142 10.25 18.89 7.28
CA ILE A 142 9.60 17.58 7.11
C ILE A 142 8.42 17.40 8.06
N ASP A 143 8.52 17.97 9.25
CA ASP A 143 7.44 17.92 10.21
C ASP A 143 6.16 18.60 9.67
N LYS A 144 6.26 19.56 8.75
CA LYS A 144 5.11 20.28 8.18
C LYS A 144 4.35 19.49 7.11
N LEU A 145 4.96 18.43 6.57
CA LEU A 145 4.39 17.59 5.52
C LEU A 145 3.38 16.59 6.10
N ALA A 146 2.22 16.47 5.48
CA ALA A 146 1.25 15.41 5.73
C ALA A 146 1.33 14.28 4.69
N GLY A 147 1.74 14.59 3.46
CA GLY A 147 1.92 13.60 2.41
C GLY A 147 1.91 14.19 1.00
N PHE A 148 2.15 13.34 0.02
CA PHE A 148 2.03 13.65 -1.41
C PHE A 148 0.90 12.83 -2.02
N ASP A 149 0.13 13.44 -2.91
CA ASP A 149 -0.89 12.78 -3.72
C ASP A 149 -0.68 13.17 -5.20
N PRO A 150 0.09 12.36 -5.95
CA PRO A 150 0.34 12.58 -7.38
C PRO A 150 -0.85 12.13 -8.24
N ASP A 151 -1.49 13.08 -8.91
CA ASP A 151 -2.63 12.85 -9.81
C ASP A 151 -2.16 12.92 -11.27
N ALA A 152 -1.93 11.75 -11.88
CA ALA A 152 -1.53 11.64 -13.29
C ALA A 152 -2.66 12.01 -14.27
N HIS A 153 -3.92 12.05 -13.84
CA HIS A 153 -5.02 12.51 -14.68
C HIS A 153 -5.00 14.04 -14.83
N LYS A 154 -4.72 14.74 -13.73
CA LYS A 154 -4.61 16.21 -13.69
C LYS A 154 -3.19 16.72 -13.87
N GLU A 155 -2.21 15.81 -13.95
CA GLU A 155 -0.78 16.07 -13.98
C GLU A 155 -0.33 17.00 -12.87
N LYS A 156 -0.82 16.74 -11.66
CA LYS A 156 -0.65 17.64 -10.51
C LYS A 156 -0.18 16.84 -9.31
N ILE A 157 0.68 17.44 -8.50
CA ILE A 157 1.04 16.90 -7.18
C ILE A 157 0.35 17.75 -6.13
N TYR A 158 -0.50 17.10 -5.33
CA TYR A 158 -1.07 17.71 -4.13
C TYR A 158 -0.13 17.47 -2.96
N ILE A 159 0.43 18.54 -2.42
CA ILE A 159 1.26 18.50 -1.22
C ILE A 159 0.37 18.84 -0.05
N GLN A 160 0.06 17.84 0.75
CA GLN A 160 -0.78 17.98 1.93
C GLN A 160 0.11 18.48 3.07
N TYR A 161 -0.33 19.54 3.75
CA TYR A 161 0.47 20.18 4.80
C TYR A 161 -0.39 20.70 5.94
N VAL A 162 0.26 20.93 7.06
CA VAL A 162 -0.39 20.99 8.39
C VAL A 162 -0.14 22.37 9.00
N ASN A 163 1.10 22.81 8.83
CA ASN A 163 1.66 24.10 9.10
C ASN A 163 2.24 24.57 7.77
N SER A 164 2.07 25.85 7.44
CA SER A 164 2.59 26.35 6.18
C SER A 164 4.10 26.16 6.10
N PHE A 165 4.56 25.55 5.01
CA PHE A 165 5.96 25.62 4.58
C PHE A 165 6.41 27.07 4.45
N ASN A 166 7.71 27.31 4.62
CA ASN A 166 8.31 28.59 4.30
C ASN A 166 8.11 28.90 2.80
N GLU A 167 7.97 30.18 2.46
CA GLU A 167 7.78 30.60 1.06
C GLU A 167 8.99 30.23 0.17
N SER A 168 10.19 30.17 0.75
CA SER A 168 11.39 29.65 0.07
C SER A 168 11.21 28.18 -0.31
N THR A 169 10.78 27.33 0.62
CA THR A 169 10.51 25.91 0.36
C THR A 169 9.42 25.75 -0.69
N LYS A 170 8.29 26.45 -0.56
CA LYS A 170 7.22 26.38 -1.58
C LYS A 170 7.73 26.73 -2.98
N LYS A 171 8.60 27.73 -3.07
CA LYS A 171 9.22 28.13 -4.35
C LYS A 171 10.14 27.03 -4.88
N GLU A 172 10.96 26.43 -4.04
CA GLU A 172 11.83 25.32 -4.43
C GLU A 172 11.05 24.08 -4.87
N LEU A 173 9.96 23.72 -4.18
CA LEU A 173 9.09 22.61 -4.58
C LEU A 173 8.42 22.88 -5.93
N LYS A 174 7.97 24.11 -6.17
CA LYS A 174 7.47 24.53 -7.49
C LYS A 174 8.55 24.55 -8.58
N ASN A 175 9.83 24.71 -8.21
CA ASN A 175 10.94 24.59 -9.16
C ASN A 175 11.24 23.13 -9.50
N ILE A 176 10.98 22.19 -8.60
CA ILE A 176 11.07 20.74 -8.87
C ILE A 176 9.96 20.35 -9.84
N PHE A 177 8.71 20.74 -9.56
CA PHE A 177 7.59 20.52 -10.44
C PHE A 177 6.59 21.66 -10.35
N GLU A 178 6.29 22.29 -11.49
CA GLU A 178 5.50 23.53 -11.50
C GLU A 178 4.02 23.30 -11.13
N LYS A 179 3.46 22.14 -11.47
CA LYS A 179 2.04 21.79 -11.26
C LYS A 179 1.83 21.22 -9.85
N VAL A 180 2.20 22.01 -8.84
CA VAL A 180 2.01 21.67 -7.41
C VAL A 180 0.86 22.48 -6.82
N GLU A 181 0.01 21.81 -6.05
CA GLU A 181 -1.02 22.44 -5.23
C GLU A 181 -0.80 22.13 -3.75
N PHE A 182 -0.74 23.17 -2.93
CA PHE A 182 -0.56 23.05 -1.49
C PHE A 182 -1.94 22.97 -0.84
N VAL A 183 -2.24 21.83 -0.23
CA VAL A 183 -3.52 21.58 0.41
C VAL A 183 -3.33 21.60 1.92
N LYS A 184 -3.91 22.61 2.58
CA LYS A 184 -3.90 22.64 4.05
C LYS A 184 -4.85 21.55 4.54
N THR A 185 -4.33 20.63 5.35
CA THR A 185 -5.12 19.68 6.13
C THR A 185 -5.17 20.16 7.58
N GLU A 186 -6.28 19.88 8.27
CA GLU A 186 -6.53 20.33 9.65
C GLU A 186 -5.61 19.64 10.67
N SER A 187 -4.97 18.55 10.27
CA SER A 187 -4.00 17.82 11.05
C SER A 187 -2.83 17.38 10.15
N LYS A 188 -1.60 17.29 10.69
CA LYS A 188 -0.74 16.17 10.25
C LYS A 188 -1.60 14.93 10.46
N PRO A 189 -1.36 13.81 9.81
CA PRO A 189 -1.40 12.61 10.62
C PRO A 189 -0.50 12.89 11.85
N GLN A 190 -1.04 13.47 12.94
CA GLN A 190 -0.25 14.04 14.03
C GLN A 190 -0.31 13.08 15.19
N SER A 191 0.89 12.68 15.58
CA SER A 191 1.21 11.73 16.62
C SER A 191 0.71 10.33 16.29
N THR A 192 1.56 9.67 15.49
CA THR A 192 2.17 8.39 15.83
C THR A 192 1.47 7.73 17.00
N ILE A 193 0.67 6.71 16.72
CA ILE A 193 1.11 5.53 17.43
C ILE A 193 2.51 5.24 16.93
N ALA A 194 3.47 5.37 17.83
CA ALA A 194 4.81 4.87 17.61
C ALA A 194 4.64 3.43 17.10
N ARG A 195 5.06 3.13 15.87
CA ARG A 195 5.09 1.74 15.39
C ARG A 195 5.90 0.89 16.40
N ASP A 196 6.80 1.56 17.13
CA ASP A 196 7.54 1.22 18.34
C ASP A 196 6.82 1.54 19.67
N LYS A 197 5.62 0.98 19.91
CA LYS A 197 5.01 0.94 21.27
C LYS A 197 4.53 -0.46 21.64
N ASP A 198 4.12 -0.64 22.89
CA ASP A 198 3.52 -1.89 23.34
C ASP A 198 2.04 -1.98 22.89
N TYR A 199 1.75 -2.77 21.84
CA TYR A 199 0.38 -3.01 21.34
C TYR A 199 -0.24 -4.27 21.92
N ASN A 200 -1.45 -4.17 22.46
CA ASN A 200 -2.22 -5.37 22.82
C ASN A 200 -2.83 -6.06 21.58
N LYS A 201 -3.18 -5.32 20.52
CA LYS A 201 -3.68 -5.86 19.25
C LYS A 201 -2.56 -5.94 18.23
N LEU A 202 -2.23 -7.15 17.81
CA LEU A 202 -1.17 -7.44 16.87
C LEU A 202 -1.74 -7.48 15.45
N GLY A 203 -1.01 -6.94 14.49
CA GLY A 203 -1.46 -6.66 13.13
C GLY A 203 -0.28 -6.20 12.26
N GLY A 204 -0.57 -5.61 11.11
CA GLY A 204 0.44 -5.21 10.13
C GLY A 204 0.97 -3.80 10.32
N GLY A 205 2.27 -3.62 10.06
CA GLY A 205 2.96 -2.33 10.07
C GLY A 205 3.54 -1.93 11.43
N LEU A 206 3.62 -2.83 12.41
CA LEU A 206 4.18 -2.51 13.72
C LEU A 206 5.68 -2.83 13.78
N ALA A 207 6.43 -2.10 14.60
CA ALA A 207 7.83 -2.42 14.84
C ALA A 207 7.95 -3.59 15.82
N ILE A 208 8.96 -4.44 15.60
CA ILE A 208 9.42 -5.46 16.55
C ILE A 208 10.92 -5.32 16.74
N ASP A 209 11.38 -5.54 17.97
CA ASP A 209 12.79 -5.56 18.34
C ASP A 209 13.29 -7.01 18.31
N ILE A 210 14.35 -7.22 17.52
CA ILE A 210 14.99 -8.51 17.27
C ILE A 210 16.33 -8.66 18.00
N GLY A 211 16.65 -7.81 18.99
CA GLY A 211 17.84 -7.95 19.82
C GLY A 211 19.12 -7.38 19.19
N GLY A 212 18.99 -6.32 18.40
CA GLY A 212 20.11 -5.69 17.67
C GLY A 212 19.68 -4.71 16.57
N GLY A 213 18.38 -4.65 16.29
CA GLY A 213 17.74 -3.76 15.34
C GLY A 213 16.23 -3.94 15.42
N PHE A 214 15.50 -3.34 14.49
CA PHE A 214 14.06 -3.47 14.40
C PHE A 214 13.64 -3.94 13.03
N CYS A 215 12.55 -4.70 12.98
CA CYS A 215 11.84 -5.07 11.77
C CYS A 215 10.37 -4.69 11.89
N THR A 216 9.61 -4.86 10.81
CA THR A 216 8.18 -4.58 10.75
C THR A 216 7.37 -5.88 10.74
N THR A 217 6.20 -5.88 11.37
CA THR A 217 5.25 -6.99 11.33
C THR A 217 4.41 -6.92 10.05
N THR A 218 4.21 -8.06 9.39
CA THR A 218 3.27 -8.15 8.26
C THR A 218 1.83 -8.24 8.75
N GLY A 219 1.61 -9.01 9.80
CA GLY A 219 0.30 -9.37 10.32
C GLY A 219 0.37 -10.57 11.26
N VAL A 220 -0.77 -11.20 11.50
CA VAL A 220 -0.90 -12.37 12.38
C VAL A 220 -1.39 -13.56 11.56
N ALA A 221 -0.93 -14.76 11.87
CA ALA A 221 -1.46 -16.00 11.33
C ALA A 221 -1.64 -17.06 12.42
N SER A 222 -2.34 -18.13 12.07
CA SER A 222 -2.53 -19.27 12.96
C SER A 222 -2.21 -20.59 12.26
N LYS A 223 -1.77 -21.57 13.05
CA LYS A 223 -1.62 -22.96 12.60
C LYS A 223 -1.74 -23.89 13.78
N GLY A 224 -2.61 -24.90 13.66
CA GLY A 224 -2.76 -25.96 14.66
C GLY A 224 -3.02 -25.45 16.08
N GLY A 225 -3.77 -24.36 16.23
CA GLY A 225 -4.08 -23.73 17.52
C GLY A 225 -2.97 -22.86 18.11
N SER A 226 -1.83 -22.71 17.42
CA SER A 226 -0.80 -21.71 17.76
C SER A 226 -0.97 -20.45 16.93
N TRP A 227 -0.58 -19.31 17.50
CA TRP A 227 -0.62 -18.00 16.86
C TRP A 227 0.78 -17.45 16.63
N PHE A 228 0.92 -16.74 15.52
CA PHE A 228 2.20 -16.26 15.02
C PHE A 228 2.09 -14.83 14.53
N VAL A 229 3.11 -14.01 14.81
CA VAL A 229 3.32 -12.73 14.12
C VAL A 229 4.29 -12.96 12.98
N LEU A 230 3.95 -12.46 11.79
CA LEU A 230 4.77 -12.60 10.59
C LEU A 230 5.71 -11.41 10.44
N THR A 231 6.90 -11.67 9.92
CA THR A 231 7.89 -10.67 9.52
C THR A 231 8.80 -11.25 8.43
N ALA A 232 9.86 -10.54 8.03
CA ALA A 232 10.85 -11.08 7.10
C ALA A 232 11.68 -12.16 7.79
N GLY A 233 12.10 -13.15 7.02
CA GLY A 233 12.83 -14.30 7.54
C GLY A 233 14.23 -13.94 8.01
N HIS A 234 14.91 -13.00 7.34
CA HIS A 234 16.24 -12.54 7.74
C HIS A 234 16.24 -11.70 9.03
N CYS A 235 15.06 -11.31 9.53
CA CYS A 235 14.94 -10.68 10.84
C CYS A 235 15.04 -11.70 11.99
N LEU A 236 15.05 -12.99 11.67
CA LEU A 236 14.94 -14.10 12.62
C LEU A 236 16.01 -15.16 12.36
N GLU A 237 16.45 -15.80 13.43
CA GLU A 237 17.43 -16.89 13.44
C GLU A 237 16.76 -18.26 13.67
N GLY A 238 15.52 -18.29 14.17
CA GLY A 238 14.80 -19.52 14.52
C GLY A 238 15.33 -20.21 15.78
N ASP A 239 15.93 -19.46 16.70
CA ASP A 239 16.66 -19.99 17.86
C ASP A 239 15.87 -20.00 19.18
N ASN A 240 14.60 -19.60 19.15
CA ASN A 240 13.70 -19.40 20.30
C ASN A 240 14.13 -18.29 21.28
N SER A 241 14.98 -17.36 20.85
CA SER A 241 15.20 -16.10 21.59
C SER A 241 13.91 -15.31 21.74
N THR A 242 13.85 -14.44 22.75
CA THR A 242 12.69 -13.58 22.99
C THR A 242 12.67 -12.45 21.97
N ILE A 243 11.56 -12.33 21.24
CA ILE A 243 11.27 -11.17 20.40
C ILE A 243 10.33 -10.26 21.19
N SER A 244 10.62 -8.97 21.17
CA SER A 244 9.83 -7.96 21.88
C SER A 244 9.14 -7.04 20.88
N GLN A 245 7.97 -6.55 21.28
CA GLN A 245 7.38 -5.39 20.64
C GLN A 245 7.63 -4.22 21.58
N TYR A 246 8.64 -3.42 21.25
CA TYR A 246 9.16 -2.38 22.13
C TYR A 246 9.56 -2.94 23.51
N ASN A 247 8.92 -2.52 24.61
CA ASN A 247 9.32 -2.95 25.95
C ASN A 247 8.64 -4.25 26.40
N GLU A 248 7.58 -4.67 25.70
CA GLU A 248 6.80 -5.84 26.08
C GLU A 248 7.21 -7.07 25.25
N PRO A 249 7.58 -8.19 25.89
CA PRO A 249 7.83 -9.45 25.19
C PRO A 249 6.63 -9.83 24.33
N LEU A 250 6.88 -10.16 23.06
CA LEU A 250 5.87 -10.55 22.10
C LEU A 250 5.74 -12.07 22.02
N GLY A 251 6.89 -12.76 21.98
CA GLY A 251 6.94 -14.19 21.77
C GLY A 251 8.36 -14.69 21.61
N THR A 252 8.51 -15.83 20.96
CA THR A 252 9.81 -16.44 20.68
C THR A 252 10.07 -16.50 19.18
N ASP A 253 11.30 -16.21 18.77
CA ASP A 253 11.81 -16.45 17.43
C ASP A 253 11.64 -17.93 17.07
N HIS A 254 10.60 -18.26 16.28
CA HIS A 254 10.18 -19.64 16.12
C HIS A 254 10.81 -20.32 14.91
N SER A 255 10.75 -19.66 13.75
CA SER A 255 11.30 -20.20 12.50
C SER A 255 11.41 -19.15 11.41
N THR A 256 12.31 -19.43 10.47
CA THR A 256 12.54 -18.66 9.24
C THR A 256 12.52 -19.57 8.01
N LEU A 257 12.07 -19.06 6.88
CA LEU A 257 12.05 -19.75 5.59
C LEU A 257 13.25 -19.39 4.69
N VAL A 258 14.17 -18.52 5.12
CA VAL A 258 15.27 -18.03 4.26
C VAL A 258 16.06 -19.18 3.61
N GLY A 259 16.34 -20.24 4.36
CA GLY A 259 17.03 -21.45 3.86
C GLY A 259 16.24 -22.28 2.83
N ARG A 260 14.98 -21.95 2.59
CA ARG A 260 14.07 -22.55 1.60
C ARG A 260 13.84 -21.64 0.39
N GLY A 261 14.60 -20.54 0.29
CA GLY A 261 14.54 -19.59 -0.84
C GLY A 261 13.40 -18.58 -0.75
N VAL A 262 12.82 -18.40 0.44
CA VAL A 262 11.67 -17.53 0.74
C VAL A 262 12.02 -16.68 1.96
N ASP A 263 12.00 -15.36 1.85
CA ASP A 263 12.33 -14.48 2.97
C ASP A 263 11.09 -14.15 3.80
N ALA A 264 10.73 -15.06 4.69
CA ALA A 264 9.62 -14.92 5.62
C ALA A 264 9.90 -15.65 6.94
N GLY A 265 9.48 -15.05 8.05
CA GLY A 265 9.73 -15.51 9.40
C GLY A 265 8.48 -15.41 10.27
N VAL A 266 8.43 -16.25 11.32
CA VAL A 266 7.34 -16.23 12.28
C VAL A 266 7.83 -16.16 13.71
N VAL A 267 7.24 -15.26 14.48
CA VAL A 267 7.39 -15.16 15.93
C VAL A 267 6.21 -15.88 16.56
N LYS A 268 6.46 -16.92 17.35
CA LYS A 268 5.40 -17.64 18.05
C LYS A 268 4.97 -16.84 19.27
N VAL A 269 3.71 -16.41 19.28
CA VAL A 269 3.11 -15.71 20.42
C VAL A 269 3.02 -16.69 21.59
N ARG A 270 3.37 -16.24 22.80
CA ARG A 270 3.45 -17.08 24.00
C ARG A 270 2.60 -16.53 25.12
N GLN A 271 1.83 -17.44 25.73
CA GLN A 271 1.01 -17.12 26.88
C GLN A 271 1.86 -16.65 28.06
N ASN A 272 1.42 -15.61 28.78
CA ASN A 272 2.01 -15.11 30.03
C ASN A 272 3.47 -14.63 29.94
N MET A 273 3.97 -14.29 28.75
CA MET A 273 5.29 -13.66 28.59
C MET A 273 5.24 -12.14 28.72
N SER A 274 4.07 -11.54 28.47
CA SER A 274 3.87 -10.09 28.48
C SER A 274 3.03 -9.67 29.69
N ASN A 275 3.21 -8.43 30.15
CA ASN A 275 2.33 -7.82 31.15
C ASN A 275 1.01 -7.33 30.53
N ILE A 276 0.90 -7.36 29.20
CA ILE A 276 -0.31 -7.01 28.46
C ILE A 276 -0.88 -8.23 27.74
N LYS A 277 -2.21 -8.33 27.73
CA LYS A 277 -2.91 -9.34 26.94
C LYS A 277 -2.68 -9.10 25.46
N ARG A 278 -2.44 -10.16 24.69
CA ARG A 278 -2.24 -10.10 23.24
C ARG A 278 -3.46 -10.60 22.47
N TYR A 279 -3.80 -9.89 21.42
CA TYR A 279 -4.92 -10.19 20.54
C TYR A 279 -4.46 -10.28 19.09
N ALA A 280 -4.93 -11.29 18.35
CA ALA A 280 -4.86 -11.30 16.89
C ALA A 280 -5.85 -10.28 16.35
N TYR A 281 -5.40 -9.44 15.41
CA TYR A 281 -6.23 -8.44 14.77
C TYR A 281 -5.85 -8.30 13.29
N ASP A 282 -6.82 -7.97 12.45
CA ASP A 282 -6.67 -7.73 11.00
C ASP A 282 -6.23 -6.29 10.70
N GLY A 283 -5.81 -5.54 11.73
CA GLY A 283 -5.42 -4.15 11.63
C GLY A 283 -4.18 -3.95 10.75
N LEU A 284 -4.20 -2.86 9.99
CA LEU A 284 -3.09 -2.38 9.18
C LEU A 284 -2.80 -0.94 9.58
N TYR A 285 -1.57 -0.66 9.97
CA TYR A 285 -1.13 0.70 10.28
C TYR A 285 -0.75 1.38 8.97
N LEU A 286 -1.36 2.51 8.64
CA LEU A 286 -0.94 3.39 7.54
C LEU A 286 -0.44 4.72 8.13
N HIS A 287 -1.35 5.43 8.78
CA HIS A 287 -1.19 6.78 9.31
C HIS A 287 -1.92 6.99 10.64
N ALA A 288 -2.16 5.92 11.41
CA ALA A 288 -3.03 5.97 12.58
C ALA A 288 -2.55 7.01 13.62
N GLU A 289 -3.53 7.77 14.12
CA GLU A 289 -3.38 8.76 15.20
C GLU A 289 -3.46 8.07 16.58
N ASN A 290 -2.94 8.74 17.61
CA ASN A 290 -2.80 8.22 18.97
C ASN A 290 -4.07 7.66 19.65
N ASP A 291 -5.27 8.00 19.19
CA ASP A 291 -6.54 7.52 19.74
C ASP A 291 -7.10 6.27 19.03
N ARG A 292 -6.49 5.81 17.93
CA ARG A 292 -6.89 4.62 17.17
C ARG A 292 -5.71 3.66 16.96
N ASP A 293 -5.79 2.44 17.51
CA ASP A 293 -4.75 1.40 17.37
C ASP A 293 -4.29 1.16 15.91
N TYR A 294 -5.24 1.18 14.98
CA TYR A 294 -5.04 1.04 13.54
C TYR A 294 -6.03 1.94 12.79
N ASP A 295 -5.65 2.44 11.63
CA ASP A 295 -6.50 3.26 10.75
C ASP A 295 -6.96 2.52 9.49
N ALA A 296 -6.45 1.32 9.26
CA ALA A 296 -6.85 0.43 8.20
C ALA A 296 -6.97 -1.03 8.68
N LYS A 297 -7.51 -1.88 7.81
CA LYS A 297 -7.63 -3.34 8.01
C LYS A 297 -7.29 -4.05 6.71
N PHE A 298 -6.76 -5.27 6.82
CA PHE A 298 -6.78 -6.23 5.73
C PHE A 298 -8.18 -6.81 5.56
N LYS A 299 -8.60 -7.00 4.32
CA LYS A 299 -9.94 -7.53 3.98
C LYS A 299 -9.90 -8.90 3.32
N SER A 300 -8.78 -9.23 2.71
CA SER A 300 -8.52 -10.51 2.06
C SER A 300 -7.03 -10.61 1.70
N GLU A 301 -6.60 -11.73 1.17
CA GLU A 301 -5.36 -11.79 0.37
C GLU A 301 -5.63 -11.41 -1.08
N ASP A 302 -4.60 -10.88 -1.74
CA ASP A 302 -4.57 -10.71 -3.19
C ASP A 302 -3.13 -10.79 -3.67
N PRO A 303 -2.73 -11.86 -4.37
CA PRO A 303 -1.38 -11.98 -4.87
C PRO A 303 -1.15 -10.99 -6.01
N ALA A 304 -0.50 -9.88 -5.69
CA ALA A 304 -0.16 -8.83 -6.65
C ALA A 304 0.65 -9.38 -7.83
N GLY A 305 0.10 -9.29 -9.03
CA GLY A 305 0.74 -9.72 -10.26
C GLY A 305 1.59 -8.62 -10.89
N LEU A 306 2.36 -9.00 -11.92
CA LEU A 306 3.17 -8.09 -12.71
C LEU A 306 2.34 -6.91 -13.19
N GLY A 307 2.72 -5.69 -12.82
CA GLY A 307 2.06 -4.46 -13.23
C GLY A 307 1.02 -3.92 -12.25
N ASP A 308 0.72 -4.66 -11.18
CA ASP A 308 -0.23 -4.24 -10.16
C ASP A 308 0.43 -3.22 -9.22
N GLU A 309 -0.34 -2.19 -8.85
CA GLU A 309 0.07 -1.24 -7.82
C GLU A 309 0.05 -1.91 -6.45
N VAL A 310 1.15 -1.79 -5.73
CA VAL A 310 1.33 -2.32 -4.39
C VAL A 310 1.80 -1.21 -3.45
N THR A 311 1.28 -1.25 -2.25
CA THR A 311 1.64 -0.36 -1.16
C THR A 311 2.34 -1.17 -0.07
N MET A 312 3.48 -0.69 0.40
CA MET A 312 4.22 -1.18 1.55
C MET A 312 3.96 -0.26 2.74
N SER A 313 3.82 -0.81 3.95
CA SER A 313 3.68 0.00 5.16
C SER A 313 4.70 -0.35 6.24
N GLY A 314 5.85 0.31 6.21
CA GLY A 314 7.01 0.02 7.03
C GLY A 314 7.27 1.00 8.17
N VAL A 315 8.05 0.58 9.15
CA VAL A 315 8.43 1.41 10.32
C VAL A 315 9.30 2.61 9.97
N THR A 316 10.15 2.50 8.95
CA THR A 316 11.13 3.52 8.60
C THR A 316 10.59 4.43 7.51
N SER A 317 10.18 3.85 6.38
CA SER A 317 9.71 4.64 5.23
C SER A 317 8.22 4.98 5.30
N GLY A 318 7.47 4.41 6.26
CA GLY A 318 6.03 4.58 6.34
C GLY A 318 5.31 3.90 5.17
N VAL A 319 4.28 4.57 4.65
CA VAL A 319 3.48 4.06 3.53
C VAL A 319 4.12 4.47 2.21
N GLN A 320 4.52 3.48 1.41
CA GLN A 320 5.17 3.68 0.12
C GLN A 320 4.44 2.88 -0.95
N THR A 321 4.17 3.51 -2.10
CA THR A 321 3.47 2.86 -3.20
C THR A 321 4.39 2.73 -4.40
N GLY A 322 4.24 1.63 -5.13
CA GLY A 322 4.96 1.33 -6.35
C GLY A 322 4.22 0.27 -7.13
N VAL A 323 4.88 -0.31 -8.12
CA VAL A 323 4.25 -1.28 -9.01
C VAL A 323 5.13 -2.51 -9.15
N VAL A 324 4.52 -3.69 -9.21
CA VAL A 324 5.25 -4.94 -9.43
C VAL A 324 5.86 -4.98 -10.84
N THR A 325 7.18 -5.12 -10.94
CA THR A 325 7.95 -5.16 -12.20
C THR A 325 8.51 -6.53 -12.53
N ASP A 326 8.59 -7.44 -11.56
CA ASP A 326 8.91 -8.85 -11.81
C ASP A 326 8.26 -9.79 -10.78
N MET A 327 8.03 -11.04 -11.18
CA MET A 327 7.27 -12.04 -10.40
C MET A 327 8.12 -13.18 -9.85
N TYR A 328 9.25 -13.47 -10.51
CA TYR A 328 10.07 -14.65 -10.22
C TYR A 328 11.55 -14.28 -10.32
N THR A 329 11.99 -13.40 -9.43
CA THR A 329 13.37 -12.94 -9.40
C THR A 329 14.17 -13.75 -8.39
N GLU A 330 15.34 -14.21 -8.82
CA GLU A 330 16.35 -14.69 -7.89
C GLU A 330 17.07 -13.50 -7.28
N VAL A 331 17.04 -13.41 -5.95
CA VAL A 331 17.73 -12.33 -5.23
C VAL A 331 18.85 -12.95 -4.41
N ASN A 332 20.07 -12.47 -4.67
CA ASN A 332 21.26 -12.87 -3.95
C ASN A 332 21.70 -11.74 -3.02
N TYR A 333 21.26 -11.80 -1.76
CA TYR A 333 21.79 -10.96 -0.71
C TYR A 333 23.12 -11.55 -0.24
N GLU A 334 24.14 -10.72 -0.01
CA GLU A 334 25.49 -11.21 0.34
C GLU A 334 25.49 -12.12 1.59
N GLU A 335 24.56 -11.89 2.51
CA GLU A 335 24.47 -12.60 3.79
C GLU A 335 23.37 -13.69 3.82
N LEU A 336 22.57 -13.84 2.78
CA LEU A 336 21.46 -14.80 2.75
C LEU A 336 21.63 -15.84 1.63
N PRO A 337 21.12 -17.07 1.81
CA PRO A 337 20.81 -17.97 0.71
C PRO A 337 20.06 -17.26 -0.42
N VAL A 338 20.31 -17.69 -1.65
CA VAL A 338 19.61 -17.16 -2.84
C VAL A 338 18.11 -17.40 -2.67
N LEU A 339 17.34 -16.32 -2.70
CA LEU A 339 15.89 -16.35 -2.72
C LEU A 339 15.43 -16.65 -4.14
N GLN A 340 14.39 -17.48 -4.30
CA GLN A 340 13.97 -18.02 -5.62
C GLN A 340 12.54 -17.63 -6.03
N LYS A 341 11.77 -17.07 -5.10
CA LYS A 341 10.34 -16.74 -5.28
C LYS A 341 10.03 -15.28 -4.93
N VAL A 342 10.86 -14.36 -5.38
CA VAL A 342 10.75 -12.94 -5.00
C VAL A 342 10.05 -12.13 -6.10
N ARG A 343 9.12 -11.27 -5.68
CA ARG A 343 8.54 -10.23 -6.53
C ARG A 343 9.30 -8.93 -6.40
N VAL A 344 9.46 -8.24 -7.51
CA VAL A 344 10.13 -6.93 -7.58
C VAL A 344 9.07 -5.85 -7.77
N ALA A 345 9.20 -4.73 -7.07
CA ALA A 345 8.36 -3.56 -7.22
C ALA A 345 9.17 -2.25 -7.20
N THR A 346 8.54 -1.12 -7.50
CA THR A 346 9.24 0.19 -7.62
C THR A 346 9.13 1.08 -6.38
N TYR A 347 8.47 0.64 -5.31
CA TYR A 347 8.34 1.47 -4.10
C TYR A 347 9.69 1.61 -3.40
N SER A 348 9.89 2.73 -2.71
CA SER A 348 11.07 2.94 -1.88
C SER A 348 10.92 2.21 -0.55
N SER A 349 12.04 1.77 0.01
CA SER A 349 12.11 1.26 1.39
C SER A 349 13.49 1.53 1.98
N ASP A 350 13.59 1.40 3.29
CA ASP A 350 14.84 1.61 4.03
C ASP A 350 14.99 0.60 5.16
N ASN A 351 16.17 0.57 5.79
CA ASN A 351 16.47 -0.38 6.87
C ASN A 351 15.41 -0.30 7.98
N GLY A 352 14.87 -1.45 8.37
CA GLY A 352 13.79 -1.60 9.34
C GLY A 352 12.41 -1.85 8.72
N ASP A 353 12.21 -1.50 7.45
CA ASP A 353 10.98 -1.86 6.73
C ASP A 353 10.89 -3.36 6.42
N SER A 354 11.98 -4.12 6.61
CA SER A 354 11.99 -5.58 6.51
C SER A 354 10.83 -6.20 7.28
N GLY A 355 10.02 -7.01 6.62
CA GLY A 355 8.83 -7.63 7.17
C GLY A 355 7.54 -6.81 7.03
N ALA A 356 7.61 -5.59 6.52
CA ALA A 356 6.44 -4.75 6.32
C ALA A 356 5.42 -5.43 5.38
N PRO A 357 4.11 -5.23 5.62
CA PRO A 357 3.10 -5.75 4.72
C PRO A 357 3.18 -5.02 3.39
N VAL A 358 3.16 -5.79 2.32
CA VAL A 358 2.95 -5.32 0.95
C VAL A 358 1.55 -5.74 0.55
N PHE A 359 0.71 -4.80 0.14
CA PHE A 359 -0.70 -5.02 -0.11
C PHE A 359 -1.16 -4.25 -1.34
N THR A 360 -2.16 -4.76 -2.03
CA THR A 360 -2.88 -3.96 -3.04
C THR A 360 -3.97 -3.15 -2.35
N THR A 361 -4.09 -1.89 -2.76
CA THR A 361 -5.24 -1.06 -2.40
C THR A 361 -6.23 -1.07 -3.55
N ALA A 362 -7.17 -2.01 -3.49
CA ALA A 362 -8.23 -2.14 -4.47
C ALA A 362 -9.59 -1.76 -3.86
N TYR A 363 -10.60 -1.59 -4.69
CA TYR A 363 -11.95 -1.28 -4.26
C TYR A 363 -12.52 -2.53 -3.54
N GLY A 364 -12.67 -2.41 -2.22
CA GLY A 364 -12.92 -3.53 -1.32
C GLY A 364 -12.00 -3.58 -0.10
N GLY A 365 -10.99 -2.71 -0.05
CA GLY A 365 -10.08 -2.54 1.08
C GLY A 365 -8.69 -3.06 0.79
N ASN A 366 -7.82 -2.99 1.79
CA ASN A 366 -6.44 -3.42 1.67
C ASN A 366 -6.38 -4.95 1.61
N LYS A 367 -5.65 -5.49 0.64
CA LYS A 367 -5.51 -6.93 0.49
C LYS A 367 -4.06 -7.32 0.55
N ILE A 368 -3.69 -8.17 1.51
CA ILE A 368 -2.30 -8.54 1.71
C ILE A 368 -1.78 -9.31 0.49
N SER A 369 -0.63 -8.89 -0.03
CA SER A 369 0.03 -9.49 -1.20
C SER A 369 1.33 -10.17 -0.83
N GLY A 370 2.01 -9.70 0.22
CA GLY A 370 3.28 -10.29 0.64
C GLY A 370 3.99 -9.55 1.76
N ILE A 371 5.23 -9.95 1.97
CA ILE A 371 6.14 -9.50 3.03
C ILE A 371 7.32 -8.80 2.39
N HIS A 372 7.56 -7.54 2.75
CA HIS A 372 8.73 -6.80 2.26
C HIS A 372 10.02 -7.48 2.73
N SER A 373 10.94 -7.75 1.80
CA SER A 373 12.23 -8.42 2.05
C SER A 373 13.37 -7.41 2.06
N GLY A 374 13.40 -6.46 1.12
CA GLY A 374 14.41 -5.42 1.10
C GLY A 374 14.37 -4.62 -0.20
N SER A 375 15.40 -3.82 -0.47
CA SER A 375 15.47 -3.05 -1.72
C SER A 375 16.89 -2.90 -2.26
N ASN A 376 16.98 -2.56 -3.53
CA ASN A 376 18.17 -2.09 -4.22
C ASN A 376 17.91 -0.65 -4.68
N SER A 377 18.28 0.30 -3.83
CA SER A 377 18.08 1.74 -4.07
C SER A 377 18.80 2.25 -5.32
N TYR A 378 19.90 1.61 -5.74
CA TYR A 378 20.60 1.97 -6.99
C TYR A 378 19.79 1.64 -8.24
N LYS A 379 18.93 0.61 -8.16
CA LYS A 379 18.06 0.19 -9.26
C LYS A 379 16.62 0.70 -9.10
N GLY A 380 16.26 1.25 -7.94
CA GLY A 380 14.87 1.61 -7.64
C GLY A 380 13.96 0.39 -7.54
N GLU A 381 14.51 -0.74 -7.07
CA GLU A 381 13.81 -2.02 -6.96
C GLU A 381 13.59 -2.34 -5.49
N ALA A 382 12.36 -2.65 -5.10
CA ALA A 382 12.02 -3.29 -3.84
C ALA A 382 11.64 -4.74 -4.08
N TYR A 383 11.87 -5.58 -3.08
CA TYR A 383 11.70 -7.02 -3.12
C TYR A 383 10.69 -7.43 -2.07
N PHE A 384 9.76 -8.31 -2.42
CA PHE A 384 8.83 -8.88 -1.46
C PHE A 384 8.52 -10.34 -1.75
N THR A 385 8.33 -11.08 -0.68
CA THR A 385 7.91 -12.48 -0.68
C THR A 385 6.38 -12.55 -0.80
N PRO A 386 5.80 -13.24 -1.80
CA PRO A 386 4.35 -13.40 -1.91
C PRO A 386 3.76 -14.12 -0.70
N ILE A 387 2.59 -13.66 -0.22
CA ILE A 387 1.96 -14.25 0.97
C ILE A 387 1.55 -15.70 0.75
N GLU A 388 1.13 -16.04 -0.47
CA GLU A 388 0.74 -17.40 -0.86
C GLU A 388 1.89 -18.41 -0.77
N ASP A 389 3.12 -17.98 -1.07
CA ASP A 389 4.31 -18.83 -0.91
C ASP A 389 4.60 -19.08 0.58
N VAL A 390 4.36 -18.09 1.45
CA VAL A 390 4.55 -18.22 2.90
C VAL A 390 3.57 -19.24 3.47
N GLU A 391 2.30 -19.13 3.09
CA GLU A 391 1.24 -20.04 3.53
C GLU A 391 1.48 -21.47 3.03
N GLU A 392 1.90 -21.63 1.77
CA GLU A 392 2.26 -22.94 1.21
C GLU A 392 3.42 -23.58 2.00
N GLU A 393 4.50 -22.84 2.26
CA GLU A 393 5.71 -23.39 2.86
C GLU A 393 5.55 -23.69 4.38
N TYR A 394 4.70 -22.93 5.08
CA TYR A 394 4.37 -23.16 6.49
C TYR A 394 3.22 -24.14 6.70
N SER A 395 2.36 -24.39 5.70
CA SER A 395 1.29 -25.39 5.82
C SER A 395 1.84 -26.82 5.87
N THR A 396 1.06 -27.74 6.44
CA THR A 396 1.32 -29.19 6.39
C THR A 396 0.07 -29.93 5.97
N SER A 397 0.18 -31.24 5.75
CA SER A 397 -0.98 -32.10 5.51
C SER A 397 -1.98 -32.17 6.68
N GLU A 398 -1.57 -31.75 7.88
CA GLU A 398 -2.39 -31.84 9.10
C GLU A 398 -2.99 -30.50 9.53
N ALA A 399 -2.39 -29.37 9.15
CA ALA A 399 -2.87 -28.04 9.48
C ALA A 399 -2.42 -27.01 8.45
N THR A 400 -3.37 -26.17 8.02
CA THR A 400 -3.11 -24.98 7.20
C THR A 400 -2.49 -23.88 8.06
N PHE A 401 -1.63 -23.08 7.44
CA PHE A 401 -1.11 -21.84 7.99
C PHE A 401 -1.90 -20.70 7.38
N ASP A 402 -2.78 -20.09 8.18
CA ASP A 402 -3.80 -19.16 7.66
C ASP A 402 -3.53 -17.75 8.18
N PHE A 403 -3.39 -16.79 7.28
CA PHE A 403 -3.32 -15.37 7.64
C PHE A 403 -4.65 -14.93 8.31
N TYR A 404 -4.54 -14.19 9.41
CA TYR A 404 -5.71 -13.82 10.20
C TYR A 404 -6.51 -12.71 9.51
N GLN A 405 -7.77 -13.02 9.19
CA GLN A 405 -8.75 -12.08 8.65
C GLN A 405 -10.06 -12.26 9.42
N GLY A 406 -10.36 -11.34 10.33
CA GLY A 406 -11.54 -11.43 11.17
C GLY A 406 -12.04 -10.06 11.60
N ASP A 407 -13.36 -9.92 11.72
CA ASP A 407 -14.00 -8.64 12.05
C ASP A 407 -13.67 -8.16 13.48
N GLU A 408 -13.39 -9.09 14.39
CA GLU A 408 -13.10 -8.84 15.81
C GLU A 408 -11.66 -9.24 16.20
N ALA A 409 -11.16 -8.67 17.30
CA ALA A 409 -9.87 -9.06 17.85
C ALA A 409 -10.03 -10.31 18.73
N ILE A 410 -9.19 -11.34 18.53
CA ILE A 410 -9.25 -12.60 19.28
C ILE A 410 -8.13 -12.62 20.32
N LEU A 411 -8.42 -13.03 21.57
CA LEU A 411 -7.38 -13.23 22.58
C LEU A 411 -6.50 -14.43 22.19
N ILE A 412 -5.20 -14.21 22.05
CA ILE A 412 -4.22 -15.23 21.62
C ILE A 412 -3.07 -15.41 22.59
N ASP A 413 -3.05 -14.59 23.64
CA ASP A 413 -2.22 -14.78 24.82
C ASP A 413 -2.60 -16.08 25.52
#